data_AF-A0A0S8E0A5-F1
#
_entry.id   AF-A0A0S8E0A5-F1
#
_cell.length_a   1.000
_cell.length_b   1.000
_cell.length_c   1.000
_cell.angle_alpha   90.00
_cell.angle_beta   90.00
_cell.angle_gamma   90.00
#
_symmetry.space_group_name_H-M   'P 1'
#
loop_
_entity.id
_entity.type
_entity.pdbx_description
1 polymer ?
#
loop_
_entity_poly.entity_id
_entity_poly.type
_entity_poly.pdbx_seq_one_letter_code
_entity_poly.pdbx_strand_id
1 'polypeptide(L)'
;MTAFAQSGLARRRHRRFVDGALQGRLIWPLVVFEIAVFAFAMVFVYIELEAVIDSQLYRVHRAIVPEQGLSPVLQAVLVALPWILVPNAILIVFIARQWHGRVKAVVEPLDDLFRAAEQLDLRQRTLRVDTHDVLMRATLWHDAQRARCAALRRTLEQLSGITQGADREPELAAVREHLEQIQRLAR
;
A
#
# COMPACT_ATOMS: atom_id res chain seq x y z
N MET A 1 -38.97 28.22 11.00
CA MET A 1 -39.10 26.75 11.09
C MET A 1 -38.18 26.13 10.02
N THR A 2 -36.84 26.21 10.01
CA THR A 2 -35.76 26.02 11.00
C THR A 2 -35.68 24.60 11.58
N ALA A 3 -35.49 23.61 10.70
CA ALA A 3 -35.17 22.22 11.06
C ALA A 3 -34.22 21.56 10.04
N PHE A 4 -32.99 22.06 9.88
CA PHE A 4 -31.92 21.36 9.15
C PHE A 4 -30.51 21.62 9.73
N ALA A 5 -30.43 21.92 11.03
CA ALA A 5 -29.16 22.10 11.73
C ALA A 5 -28.81 20.83 12.52
N GLN A 6 -28.53 19.70 11.86
CA GLN A 6 -27.96 18.51 12.54
C GLN A 6 -27.40 17.37 11.65
N SER A 7 -26.88 17.65 10.45
CA SER A 7 -26.12 16.62 9.72
C SER A 7 -24.64 16.65 10.08
N GLY A 8 -24.33 16.02 11.21
CA GLY A 8 -23.14 15.19 11.37
C GLY A 8 -21.79 15.90 11.28
N LEU A 9 -21.29 16.32 12.44
CA LEU A 9 -19.87 16.32 12.74
C LEU A 9 -19.24 15.05 12.16
N ALA A 10 -18.45 15.23 11.11
CA ALA A 10 -17.72 14.18 10.44
C ALA A 10 -16.87 13.44 11.47
N ARG A 11 -17.39 12.31 11.97
CA ARG A 11 -16.55 11.26 12.55
C ARG A 11 -15.53 10.95 11.48
N ARG A 12 -14.31 11.47 11.65
CA ARG A 12 -13.08 10.99 11.01
C ARG A 12 -12.94 9.51 11.35
N ARG A 13 -13.74 8.68 10.67
CA ARG A 13 -13.58 7.24 10.64
C ARG A 13 -12.21 7.05 10.01
N HIS A 14 -11.21 6.74 10.83
CA HIS A 14 -9.89 6.31 10.40
C HIS A 14 -10.10 5.10 9.49
N ARG A 15 -10.35 5.34 8.21
CA ARG A 15 -10.39 4.30 7.19
C ARG A 15 -8.93 3.89 7.05
N ARG A 16 -8.59 2.74 7.63
CA ARG A 16 -7.33 2.05 7.31
C ARG A 16 -7.36 1.83 5.80
N PHE A 17 -6.57 2.61 5.07
CA PHE A 17 -6.38 2.47 3.62
C PHE A 17 -5.43 1.33 3.27
N VAL A 18 -4.92 0.59 4.26
CA VAL A 18 -4.18 -0.63 4.05
C VAL A 18 -5.18 -1.76 3.94
N ASP A 19 -5.36 -2.26 2.73
CA ASP A 19 -6.19 -3.42 2.44
C ASP A 19 -5.65 -4.61 3.24
N GLY A 20 -6.37 -5.00 4.29
CA GLY A 20 -5.97 -6.10 5.18
C GLY A 20 -5.80 -7.42 4.42
N ALA A 21 -6.48 -7.57 3.28
CA ALA A 21 -6.33 -8.71 2.37
C ALA A 21 -4.95 -8.74 1.70
N LEU A 22 -4.40 -7.58 1.30
CA LEU A 22 -3.08 -7.49 0.69
C LEU A 22 -1.98 -7.74 1.72
N GLN A 23 -2.14 -7.16 2.92
CA GLN A 23 -1.21 -7.32 4.02
C GLN A 23 -1.20 -8.77 4.54
N GLY A 24 -2.37 -9.39 4.74
CA GLY A 24 -2.49 -10.76 5.23
C GLY A 24 -1.87 -11.79 4.26
N ARG A 25 -2.06 -11.61 2.95
CA ARG A 25 -1.45 -12.47 1.93
C ARG A 25 0.08 -12.37 1.86
N LEU A 26 0.68 -11.26 2.32
CA LEU A 26 2.13 -11.11 2.36
C LEU A 26 2.72 -11.64 3.67
N ILE A 27 2.04 -11.40 4.78
CA ILE A 27 2.49 -11.81 6.12
C ILE A 27 2.50 -13.33 6.23
N TRP A 28 1.47 -14.02 5.72
CA TRP A 28 1.39 -15.47 5.92
C TRP A 28 2.58 -16.23 5.31
N PRO A 29 2.92 -16.14 4.01
CA PRO A 29 4.09 -16.84 3.47
C PRO A 29 5.40 -16.42 4.14
N LEU A 30 5.53 -15.16 4.58
CA LEU A 30 6.69 -14.71 5.36
C LEU A 30 6.79 -15.45 6.70
N VAL A 31 5.69 -15.59 7.44
CA VAL A 31 5.67 -16.32 8.72
C VAL A 31 5.92 -17.81 8.52
N VAL A 32 5.32 -18.45 7.50
CA VAL A 32 5.65 -19.86 7.16
C VAL A 32 7.14 -20.01 6.92
N PHE A 33 7.70 -19.11 6.11
CA PHE A 33 9.10 -19.17 5.74
C PHE A 33 10.02 -18.94 6.94
N GLU A 34 9.71 -17.97 7.80
CA GLU A 34 10.47 -17.70 9.02
C GLU A 34 10.49 -18.93 9.94
N ILE A 35 9.35 -19.60 10.11
CA ILE A 35 9.25 -20.85 10.89
C ILE A 35 10.12 -21.95 10.25
N ALA A 36 10.09 -22.08 8.93
CA ALA A 36 10.90 -23.07 8.22
C ALA A 36 12.40 -22.80 8.36
N VAL A 37 12.85 -21.56 8.20
CA VAL A 37 14.26 -21.18 8.38
C VAL A 37 14.69 -21.37 9.84
N PHE A 38 13.84 -20.97 10.79
CA PHE A 38 14.13 -21.17 12.21
C PHE A 38 14.26 -22.65 12.55
N ALA A 39 13.34 -23.49 12.07
CA ALA A 39 13.41 -24.95 12.27
C ALA A 39 14.68 -25.54 11.64
N PHE A 40 15.03 -25.13 10.43
CA PHE A 40 16.25 -25.56 9.76
C PHE A 40 17.51 -25.15 10.53
N ALA A 41 17.58 -23.90 10.99
CA ALA A 41 18.68 -23.40 11.80
C ALA A 41 18.82 -24.17 13.12
N MET A 42 17.71 -24.49 13.79
CA MET A 42 17.72 -25.30 15.01
C MET A 42 18.24 -26.72 14.77
N VAL A 43 17.82 -27.37 13.68
CA VAL A 43 18.34 -28.70 13.29
C VAL A 43 19.84 -28.64 13.00
N PHE A 44 20.29 -27.61 12.29
CA PHE A 44 21.71 -27.43 11.98
C PHE A 44 22.55 -27.23 13.24
N VAL A 45 22.13 -26.33 14.13
CA VAL A 45 22.81 -26.09 15.42
C VAL A 45 22.84 -27.36 16.27
N TYR A 46 21.76 -28.15 16.27
CA TYR A 46 21.72 -29.43 16.99
C TYR A 46 22.81 -30.40 16.51
N ILE A 47 22.95 -30.58 15.19
CA ILE A 47 23.97 -31.47 14.60
C ILE A 47 25.39 -30.99 14.93
N GLU A 48 25.65 -29.68 14.83
CA GLU A 48 26.97 -29.11 15.17
C GLU A 48 27.28 -29.23 16.66
N LEU A 49 26.27 -29.03 17.53
CA LEU A 49 26.45 -29.16 18.97
C LEU A 49 26.77 -30.61 19.36
N GLU A 50 26.13 -31.59 18.73
CA GLU A 50 26.41 -33.01 18.91
C GLU A 50 27.87 -33.33 18.55
N ALA A 51 28.36 -32.83 17.41
CA ALA A 51 29.76 -32.98 17.01
C ALA A 51 30.73 -32.32 17.99
N VAL A 52 30.39 -31.15 18.53
CA VAL A 52 31.21 -30.46 19.55
C VAL A 52 31.23 -31.26 20.85
N ILE A 53 30.09 -31.77 21.31
CA ILE A 53 29.99 -32.57 22.54
C ILE A 53 30.88 -33.81 22.43
N ASP A 54 30.80 -34.54 21.32
CA ASP A 54 31.63 -35.72 21.09
C ASP A 54 33.13 -35.37 21.13
N SER A 55 33.52 -34.26 20.49
CA SER A 55 34.91 -33.80 20.49
C SER A 55 35.42 -33.48 21.91
N GLN A 56 34.57 -32.87 22.76
CA GLN A 56 34.93 -32.49 24.13
C GLN A 56 34.98 -33.71 25.06
N LEU A 57 34.06 -34.66 24.90
CA LEU A 57 34.01 -35.88 25.69
C LEU A 57 35.30 -36.70 25.52
N TYR A 58 35.84 -36.76 24.30
CA TYR A 58 37.13 -37.39 24.01
C TYR A 58 38.33 -36.58 24.53
N ARG A 59 38.23 -35.24 24.60
CA ARG A 59 39.36 -34.39 25.00
C ARG A 59 39.61 -34.39 26.50
N VAL A 60 38.56 -34.48 27.32
CA VAL A 60 38.68 -34.62 28.79
C VAL A 60 39.50 -35.87 29.15
N HIS A 61 39.45 -36.92 28.32
CA HIS A 61 40.23 -38.15 28.49
C HIS A 61 41.70 -38.03 28.07
N ARG A 62 42.11 -36.95 27.38
CA ARG A 62 43.48 -36.79 26.81
C ARG A 62 44.23 -35.55 27.33
N ALA A 63 43.84 -35.00 28.48
CA ALA A 63 44.33 -33.74 29.04
C ALA A 63 45.87 -33.61 29.14
N ILE A 64 46.55 -33.14 28.08
CA ILE A 64 47.97 -32.73 28.14
C ILE A 64 48.27 -31.42 27.39
N VAL A 65 47.39 -30.88 26.53
CA VAL A 65 47.73 -29.68 25.74
C VAL A 65 46.99 -28.42 26.22
N PRO A 66 47.70 -27.34 26.60
CA PRO A 66 47.09 -26.05 26.93
C PRO A 66 46.59 -25.36 25.66
N GLU A 67 45.30 -25.04 25.60
CA GLU A 67 44.68 -24.42 24.43
C GLU A 67 44.84 -22.91 24.40
N GLN A 68 45.57 -22.42 23.40
CA GLN A 68 45.61 -21.01 23.00
C GLN A 68 44.67 -20.80 21.80
N GLY A 69 43.36 -20.86 22.01
CA GLY A 69 42.37 -20.74 20.93
C GLY A 69 41.01 -20.21 21.41
N LEU A 70 40.17 -19.78 20.46
CA LEU A 70 38.78 -19.41 20.72
C LEU A 70 38.01 -20.63 21.26
N SER A 71 37.03 -20.42 22.13
CA SER A 71 36.16 -21.49 22.61
C SER A 71 35.53 -22.24 21.41
N PRO A 72 35.56 -23.58 21.37
CA PRO A 72 34.95 -24.37 20.29
C PRO A 72 33.49 -24.00 20.01
N VAL A 73 32.76 -23.62 21.07
CA VAL A 73 31.38 -23.13 20.97
C VAL A 73 31.29 -21.84 20.15
N LEU A 74 32.21 -20.90 20.37
CA LEU A 74 32.23 -19.63 19.65
C LEU A 74 32.58 -19.84 18.16
N GLN A 75 33.48 -20.78 17.87
CA GLN A 75 33.80 -21.15 16.49
C GLN A 75 32.60 -21.78 15.78
N ALA A 76 31.87 -22.69 16.43
CA ALA A 76 30.66 -23.29 15.88
C ALA A 76 29.57 -22.23 15.59
N VAL A 77 29.36 -21.28 16.52
CA VAL A 77 28.42 -20.16 16.30
C VAL A 77 28.84 -19.28 15.13
N LEU A 78 30.12 -18.92 15.03
CA LEU A 78 30.65 -18.12 13.92
C LEU A 78 30.48 -18.81 12.56
N VAL A 79 30.64 -20.13 12.51
CA VAL A 79 30.43 -20.93 11.29
C VAL A 79 28.96 -21.05 10.95
N ALA A 80 28.07 -21.20 11.94
CA ALA A 80 26.62 -21.29 11.74
C ALA A 80 25.99 -19.96 11.32
N LEU A 81 26.52 -18.83 11.80
CA LEU A 81 25.99 -17.49 11.55
C LEU A 81 25.70 -17.16 10.07
N PRO A 82 26.65 -17.33 9.12
CA PRO A 82 26.40 -17.03 7.71
C PRO A 82 25.31 -17.93 7.11
N TRP A 83 25.19 -19.18 7.55
CA TRP A 83 24.15 -20.10 7.08
C TRP A 83 22.74 -19.67 7.47
N ILE A 84 22.60 -18.91 8.55
CA ILE A 84 21.32 -18.33 8.98
C ILE A 84 21.08 -16.98 8.29
N LEU A 85 22.10 -16.15 8.21
CA LEU A 85 21.98 -14.79 7.66
C LEU A 85 21.71 -14.77 6.15
N VAL A 86 22.40 -15.63 5.37
CA VAL A 86 22.31 -15.60 3.90
C VAL A 86 20.89 -15.93 3.41
N PRO A 87 20.22 -17.01 3.86
CA PRO A 87 18.85 -17.31 3.43
C PRO A 87 17.86 -16.20 3.83
N ASN A 88 18.02 -15.62 5.02
CA ASN A 88 17.17 -14.52 5.48
C ASN A 88 17.36 -13.26 4.62
N ALA A 89 18.59 -12.91 4.27
CA ALA A 89 18.87 -11.79 3.37
C ALA A 89 18.24 -12.02 1.98
N ILE A 90 18.38 -13.24 1.44
CA ILE A 90 17.77 -13.62 0.15
C ILE A 90 16.25 -13.48 0.21
N LEU A 91 15.62 -13.94 1.30
CA LEU A 91 14.18 -13.82 1.49
C LEU A 91 13.73 -12.36 1.51
N ILE A 92 14.41 -11.51 2.29
CA ILE A 92 14.08 -10.09 2.40
C ILE A 92 14.14 -9.43 1.02
N VAL A 93 15.19 -9.71 0.25
CA VAL A 93 15.33 -9.20 -1.12
C VAL A 93 14.21 -9.71 -2.03
N PHE A 94 13.85 -10.99 -1.93
CA PHE A 94 12.76 -11.58 -2.72
C PHE A 94 11.42 -10.91 -2.40
N ILE A 95 11.10 -10.73 -1.12
CA ILE A 95 9.87 -10.07 -0.67
C ILE A 95 9.85 -8.62 -1.11
N ALA A 96 10.96 -7.89 -0.96
CA ALA A 96 11.07 -6.50 -1.41
C ALA A 96 10.81 -6.38 -2.91
N ARG A 97 11.35 -7.31 -3.71
CA ARG A 97 11.15 -7.33 -5.16
C ARG A 97 9.69 -7.64 -5.54
N GLN A 98 9.07 -8.63 -4.89
CA GLN A 98 7.66 -8.96 -5.10
C GLN A 98 6.74 -7.81 -4.69
N TRP A 99 7.03 -7.17 -3.55
CA TRP A 99 6.30 -6.02 -3.06
C TRP A 99 6.38 -4.83 -4.03
N HIS A 100 7.58 -4.51 -4.51
CA HIS A 100 7.79 -3.43 -5.46
C HIS A 100 6.96 -3.62 -6.74
N GLY A 101 6.94 -4.84 -7.30
CA GLY A 101 6.12 -5.14 -8.47
C GLY A 101 4.63 -4.92 -8.23
N ARG A 102 4.11 -5.35 -7.08
CA ARG A 102 2.69 -5.16 -6.72
C ARG A 102 2.34 -3.70 -6.46
N VAL A 103 3.19 -2.97 -5.73
CA VAL A 103 2.97 -1.54 -5.46
C VAL A 103 2.98 -0.76 -6.77
N LYS A 104 3.97 -1.03 -7.64
CA LYS A 104 4.07 -0.38 -8.95
C LYS A 104 2.81 -0.60 -9.79
N ALA A 105 2.28 -1.82 -9.82
CA ALA A 105 1.03 -2.13 -10.53
C ALA A 105 -0.20 -1.36 -10.02
N VAL A 106 -0.19 -0.85 -8.78
CA VAL A 106 -1.28 -0.03 -8.22
C VAL A 106 -1.01 1.46 -8.38
N VAL A 107 0.25 1.88 -8.21
CA VAL A 107 0.66 3.28 -8.26
C VAL A 107 0.65 3.81 -9.69
N GLU A 108 1.12 3.03 -10.68
CA GLU A 108 1.15 3.48 -12.08
C GLU A 108 -0.24 3.89 -12.61
N PRO A 109 -1.30 3.08 -12.48
CA PRO A 109 -2.64 3.49 -12.92
C PRO A 109 -3.18 4.70 -12.15
N LEU A 110 -2.78 4.88 -10.90
CA LEU A 110 -3.19 6.01 -10.08
C LEU A 110 -2.51 7.30 -10.56
N ASP A 111 -1.20 7.25 -10.84
CA ASP A 111 -0.43 8.37 -11.39
C ASP A 111 -0.96 8.77 -12.76
N ASP A 112 -1.26 7.80 -13.62
CA ASP A 112 -1.88 8.05 -14.93
C ASP A 112 -3.24 8.75 -14.81
N LEU A 113 -4.05 8.36 -13.82
CA LEU A 113 -5.37 8.98 -13.56
C LEU A 113 -5.21 10.40 -13.01
N PHE A 114 -4.23 10.65 -12.15
CA PHE A 114 -3.93 11.99 -11.65
C PHE A 114 -3.39 12.91 -12.74
N ARG A 115 -2.48 12.42 -13.59
CA ARG A 115 -1.97 13.20 -14.74
C ARG A 115 -3.08 13.51 -15.75
N ALA A 116 -3.98 12.57 -16.01
CA ALA A 116 -5.14 12.82 -16.87
C ALA A 116 -6.07 13.89 -16.27
N ALA A 117 -6.30 13.83 -14.95
CA ALA A 117 -7.10 14.84 -14.24
C ALA A 117 -6.43 16.22 -14.25
N GLU A 118 -5.11 16.30 -14.10
CA GLU A 118 -4.33 17.55 -14.19
C GLU A 118 -4.45 18.19 -15.58
N GLN A 119 -4.46 17.37 -16.64
CA GLN A 119 -4.64 17.83 -18.01
C GLN A 119 -6.11 18.15 -18.35
N LEU A 120 -7.04 18.01 -17.39
CA LEU A 120 -8.49 18.09 -17.62
C LEU A 120 -8.95 17.14 -18.75
N ASP A 121 -8.19 16.09 -19.04
CA ASP A 121 -8.52 15.09 -20.06
C ASP A 121 -9.52 14.10 -19.47
N LEU A 122 -10.76 14.56 -19.38
CA LEU A 122 -11.90 13.80 -18.91
C LEU A 122 -12.41 12.85 -20.00
N ARG A 123 -11.55 12.13 -20.72
CA ARG A 123 -11.93 11.08 -21.68
C ARG A 123 -12.10 9.73 -20.99
N GLN A 124 -12.95 8.87 -21.55
CA GLN A 124 -13.26 7.57 -20.94
C GLN A 124 -12.12 6.60 -21.24
N ARG A 125 -11.18 6.47 -20.31
CA ARG A 125 -10.21 5.38 -20.34
C ARG A 125 -10.81 4.22 -19.56
N THR A 126 -11.13 3.14 -20.26
CA THR A 126 -11.43 1.85 -19.63
C THR A 126 -10.15 1.33 -18.99
N LEU A 127 -9.93 1.72 -17.74
CA LEU A 127 -9.00 1.01 -16.86
C LEU A 127 -9.56 -0.39 -16.65
N ARG A 128 -8.71 -1.40 -16.72
CA ARG A 128 -9.09 -2.78 -16.40
C ARG A 128 -9.24 -2.85 -14.87
N VAL A 129 -10.43 -2.52 -14.38
CA VAL A 129 -10.76 -2.40 -12.95
C VAL A 129 -10.99 -3.78 -12.34
N ASP A 130 -9.99 -4.65 -12.34
CA ASP A 130 -10.23 -6.05 -11.94
C ASP A 130 -9.76 -6.44 -10.55
N THR A 131 -9.21 -5.56 -9.68
CA THR A 131 -8.79 -6.09 -8.36
C THR A 131 -8.67 -5.14 -7.17
N HIS A 132 -8.52 -3.82 -7.32
CA HIS A 132 -8.18 -2.98 -6.16
C HIS A 132 -9.26 -1.96 -5.76
N ASP A 133 -9.66 -2.02 -4.49
CA ASP A 133 -10.66 -1.14 -3.87
C ASP A 133 -10.32 0.35 -4.02
N VAL A 134 -9.02 0.69 -3.99
CA VAL A 134 -8.52 2.07 -4.19
C VAL A 134 -8.72 2.52 -5.63
N LEU A 135 -8.41 1.68 -6.62
CA LEU A 135 -8.62 1.98 -8.03
C LEU A 135 -10.12 2.11 -8.35
N MET A 136 -10.95 1.27 -7.75
CA MET A 136 -12.41 1.38 -7.86
C MET A 136 -12.91 2.71 -7.29
N ARG A 137 -12.40 3.17 -6.14
CA ARG A 137 -12.78 4.48 -5.59
C ARG A 137 -12.25 5.65 -6.43
N ALA A 138 -11.04 5.53 -6.97
CA ALA A 138 -10.45 6.54 -7.85
C ALA A 138 -11.26 6.69 -9.15
N THR A 139 -11.68 5.57 -9.75
CA THR A 139 -12.54 5.56 -10.94
C THR A 139 -13.93 6.13 -10.65
N LEU A 140 -14.58 5.72 -9.55
CA LEU A 140 -15.85 6.31 -9.11
C LEU A 140 -15.75 7.82 -8.87
N TRP A 141 -14.67 8.28 -8.25
CA TRP A 141 -14.42 9.71 -8.06
C TRP A 141 -14.24 10.43 -9.41
N HIS A 142 -13.46 9.85 -10.32
CA HIS A 142 -13.23 10.41 -11.64
C HIS A 142 -14.53 10.55 -12.43
N ASP A 143 -15.36 9.51 -12.45
CA ASP A 143 -16.67 9.53 -13.12
C ASP A 143 -17.62 10.57 -12.50
N ALA A 144 -17.60 10.73 -11.18
CA ALA A 144 -18.34 11.80 -10.51
C ALA A 144 -17.85 13.19 -10.92
N GLN A 145 -16.54 13.41 -11.08
CA GLN A 145 -16.03 14.69 -11.58
C GLN A 145 -16.42 14.94 -13.04
N ARG A 146 -16.39 13.92 -13.89
CA ARG A 146 -16.86 14.05 -15.28
C ARG A 146 -18.32 14.47 -15.35
N ALA A 147 -19.18 13.82 -14.56
CA ALA A 147 -20.60 14.18 -14.49
C ALA A 147 -20.79 15.65 -14.05
N ARG A 148 -19.99 16.12 -13.08
CA ARG A 148 -20.00 17.52 -12.62
C ARG A 148 -19.58 18.49 -13.71
N CYS A 149 -18.46 18.23 -14.40
CA CYS A 149 -17.98 19.07 -15.49
C CYS A 149 -18.99 19.12 -16.66
N ALA A 150 -19.62 17.99 -16.99
CA ALA A 150 -20.66 17.93 -18.01
C ALA A 150 -21.90 18.75 -17.61
N ALA A 151 -22.32 18.69 -16.35
CA ALA A 151 -23.42 19.51 -15.84
C ALA A 151 -23.09 21.00 -15.92
N LEU A 152 -21.92 21.42 -15.42
CA LEU A 152 -21.43 22.80 -15.51
C LEU A 152 -21.38 23.31 -16.96
N ARG A 153 -20.89 22.50 -17.88
CA ARG A 153 -20.83 22.86 -19.31
C ARG A 153 -22.23 23.09 -19.90
N ARG A 154 -23.21 22.23 -19.60
CA ARG A 154 -24.60 22.43 -20.05
C ARG A 154 -25.19 23.72 -19.47
N THR A 155 -24.92 24.02 -18.21
CA THR A 155 -25.38 25.27 -17.58
C THR A 155 -24.74 26.49 -18.27
N LEU A 156 -23.44 26.44 -18.58
CA LEU A 156 -22.75 27.50 -19.33
C LEU A 156 -23.25 27.65 -20.77
N GLU A 157 -23.59 26.57 -21.47
CA GLU A 157 -24.17 26.61 -22.82
C GLU A 157 -25.60 27.20 -22.82
N GLN A 158 -26.40 26.92 -21.79
CA GLN A 158 -27.72 27.55 -21.62
C GLN A 158 -27.58 29.06 -21.37
N LEU A 159 -26.62 29.44 -20.53
CA LEU A 159 -26.25 30.82 -20.25
C LEU A 159 -25.73 31.59 -21.47
N SER A 160 -24.87 30.97 -22.27
CA SER A 160 -24.27 31.63 -23.43
C SER A 160 -25.32 31.97 -24.49
N GLY A 161 -26.31 31.09 -24.69
CA GLY A 161 -27.49 31.35 -25.53
C GLY A 161 -28.37 32.50 -25.00
N ILE A 162 -28.34 32.75 -23.70
CA ILE A 162 -29.04 33.84 -23.03
C ILE A 162 -28.25 35.16 -23.13
N THR A 163 -26.92 35.15 -23.01
CA THR A 163 -26.13 36.40 -23.06
C THR A 163 -26.11 37.14 -24.41
N GLN A 164 -26.64 36.57 -25.50
CA GLN A 164 -26.78 37.29 -26.78
C GLN A 164 -27.98 38.27 -26.83
N GLY A 165 -28.81 38.34 -25.78
CA GLY A 165 -29.89 39.33 -25.63
C GLY A 165 -29.53 40.46 -24.65
N ALA A 166 -29.65 41.71 -25.08
CA ALA A 166 -29.01 42.89 -24.47
C ALA A 166 -29.58 43.42 -23.12
N ASP A 167 -30.34 42.65 -22.33
CA ASP A 167 -31.05 43.22 -21.15
C ASP A 167 -31.27 42.20 -20.01
N ARG A 168 -30.22 41.84 -19.23
CA ARG A 168 -30.23 40.59 -18.42
C ARG A 168 -29.52 40.58 -17.06
N GLU A 169 -29.63 41.65 -16.25
CA GLU A 169 -29.26 41.58 -14.81
C GLU A 169 -30.00 40.49 -13.99
N PRO A 170 -31.32 40.24 -14.15
CA PRO A 170 -32.01 39.29 -13.28
C PRO A 170 -31.63 37.82 -13.55
N GLU A 171 -31.28 37.47 -14.78
CA GLU A 171 -30.87 36.10 -15.14
C GLU A 171 -29.45 35.77 -14.65
N LEU A 172 -28.56 36.76 -14.57
CA LEU A 172 -27.24 36.61 -13.96
C LEU A 172 -27.33 36.32 -12.45
N ALA A 173 -28.29 36.92 -11.75
CA ALA A 173 -28.54 36.66 -10.33
C ALA A 173 -28.99 35.21 -10.08
N ALA A 174 -29.93 34.71 -10.90
CA ALA A 174 -30.43 33.34 -10.79
C ALA A 174 -29.33 32.29 -11.04
N VAL A 175 -28.44 32.56 -11.99
CA VAL A 175 -27.31 31.68 -12.30
C VAL A 175 -26.29 31.65 -11.17
N ARG A 176 -26.01 32.81 -10.56
CA ARG A 176 -25.09 32.90 -9.44
C ARG A 176 -25.61 32.11 -8.23
N GLU A 177 -26.91 32.20 -7.95
CA GLU A 177 -27.56 31.41 -6.91
C GLU A 177 -27.46 29.90 -7.19
N HIS A 178 -27.66 29.48 -8.44
CA HIS A 178 -27.54 28.08 -8.84
C HIS A 178 -26.10 27.55 -8.71
N LEU A 179 -25.10 28.37 -9.08
CA LEU A 179 -23.68 28.03 -8.89
C LEU A 179 -23.30 27.91 -7.42
N GLU A 180 -23.80 28.80 -6.56
CA GLU A 180 -23.60 28.69 -5.10
C GLU A 180 -24.25 27.42 -4.54
N GLN A 181 -25.42 27.03 -5.03
CA GLN A 181 -26.10 25.82 -4.58
C GLN A 181 -25.32 24.55 -4.96
N ILE A 182 -24.77 24.50 -6.19
CA ILE A 182 -23.88 23.42 -6.62
C ILE A 182 -22.60 23.39 -5.78
N GLN A 183 -22.03 24.56 -5.47
CA GLN A 183 -20.82 24.66 -4.65
C GLN A 183 -21.06 24.22 -3.20
N ARG A 184 -22.26 24.44 -2.64
CA ARG A 184 -22.66 23.96 -1.32
C ARG A 184 -22.87 22.45 -1.28
N LEU A 185 -23.45 21.85 -2.32
CA LEU A 185 -23.60 20.40 -2.42
C LEU A 185 -22.27 19.65 -2.63
N ALA A 186 -21.22 20.38 -3.00
CA ALA A 186 -19.88 19.81 -3.22
C ALA A 186 -18.98 19.83 -1.97
N ARG A 187 -19.35 20.56 -0.91
CA ARG A 187 -18.68 20.54 0.41
C ARG A 187 -19.27 19.45 1.29
#